data_AF-A0A0L6V0K5-F1
#
_entry.id   AF-A0A0L6V0K5-F1
#
_cell.length_a   1.000
_cell.length_b   1.000
_cell.length_c   1.000
_cell.angle_alpha   90.00
_cell.angle_beta   90.00
_cell.angle_gamma   90.00
#
_symmetry.space_group_name_H-M   'P 1'
#
loop_
_entity.id
_entity.type
_entity.pdbx_description
1 polymer ?
#
loop_
_entity_poly.entity_id
_entity_poly.type
_entity_poly.pdbx_seq_one_letter_code
_entity_poly.pdbx_strand_id
1 'polypeptide(L)'
;MNLRLGMLVANVYSMLHLVFCNVLLEAISQDGWITNGAEAQLAYIRLMIACNKLERARNVGANTPMFWNQIDDNLQHRMCHASTYQFAFSKLILQKDKALWEGTQSYDVISIDAVSLPTETEIHNHHELTGSFGIQLF
;
A
#
# COMPACT_ATOMS: atom_id res chain seq x y z
N MET A 1 -1.98 13.56 1.04
CA MET A 1 -2.92 12.55 1.57
C MET A 1 -3.85 12.14 0.43
N ASN A 2 -3.90 10.86 0.06
CA ASN A 2 -4.83 10.35 -0.95
C ASN A 2 -6.21 10.26 -0.29
N LEU A 3 -7.16 11.11 -0.71
CA LEU A 3 -8.48 11.22 -0.08
C LEU A 3 -9.19 9.86 0.00
N ARG A 4 -9.03 9.01 -1.01
CA ARG A 4 -9.70 7.71 -1.10
C ARG A 4 -9.08 6.65 -0.20
N LEU A 5 -7.75 6.64 -0.07
CA LEU A 5 -7.06 5.71 0.84
C LEU A 5 -7.32 6.09 2.30
N GLY A 6 -7.21 7.39 2.63
CA GLY A 6 -7.52 7.89 3.97
C GLY A 6 -8.97 7.59 4.39
N MET A 7 -9.93 7.72 3.47
CA MET A 7 -11.33 7.32 3.72
C MET A 7 -11.51 5.81 3.91
N LEU A 8 -10.76 4.97 3.20
CA LEU A 8 -10.80 3.51 3.39
C LEU A 8 -10.25 3.11 4.77
N VAL A 9 -9.11 3.68 5.17
CA VAL A 9 -8.56 3.45 6.52
C VAL A 9 -9.55 3.94 7.57
N ALA A 10 -10.09 5.16 7.41
CA ALA A 10 -11.11 5.73 8.30
C ALA A 10 -12.35 4.82 8.43
N ASN A 11 -12.82 4.23 7.33
CA ASN A 11 -13.96 3.32 7.36
C ASN A 11 -13.65 2.03 8.14
N VAL A 12 -12.46 1.44 7.94
CA VAL A 12 -12.01 0.26 8.72
C VAL A 12 -11.96 0.60 10.21
N TYR A 13 -11.42 1.76 10.58
CA TYR A 13 -11.36 2.22 11.96
C TYR A 13 -12.74 2.50 12.57
N SER A 14 -13.66 3.12 11.84
CA SER A 14 -15.05 3.33 12.28
C SER A 14 -15.76 2.00 12.57
N MET A 15 -15.52 0.98 11.75
CA MET A 15 -16.12 -0.34 11.91
C MET A 15 -15.52 -1.15 13.06
N LEU A 16 -14.21 -1.04 13.30
CA LEU A 16 -13.50 -1.90 14.25
C LEU A 16 -13.27 -1.25 15.62
N HIS A 17 -13.38 0.07 15.72
CA HIS A 17 -13.05 0.81 16.93
C HIS A 17 -14.22 1.69 17.39
N LEU A 18 -14.80 1.36 18.54
CA LEU A 18 -15.98 2.03 19.11
C LEU A 18 -15.82 3.56 19.26
N VAL A 19 -14.59 4.05 19.44
CA VAL A 19 -14.28 5.49 19.56
C VAL A 19 -14.61 6.27 18.28
N PHE A 20 -14.58 5.62 17.11
CA PHE A 20 -14.91 6.22 15.82
C PHE A 20 -16.33 5.89 15.35
N CYS A 21 -17.14 5.27 16.22
CA CYS A 21 -18.54 5.02 15.95
C CYS A 21 -19.28 6.37 15.91
N ASN A 22 -19.95 6.66 14.79
CA ASN A 22 -20.68 7.90 14.52
C ASN A 22 -19.84 9.16 14.28
N VAL A 23 -18.54 9.03 14.02
CA VAL A 23 -17.71 10.17 13.56
C VAL A 23 -17.70 10.22 12.03
N LEU A 24 -17.74 11.41 11.44
CA LEU A 24 -17.66 11.59 9.98
C LEU A 24 -16.33 11.05 9.44
N LEU A 25 -16.37 10.32 8.33
CA LEU A 25 -15.18 9.70 7.71
C LEU A 25 -14.08 10.71 7.39
N GLU A 26 -14.44 11.92 6.96
CA GLU A 26 -13.48 12.98 6.68
C GLU A 26 -12.73 13.40 7.96
N ALA A 27 -13.43 13.54 9.08
CA ALA A 27 -12.83 13.85 10.37
C ALA A 27 -11.94 12.70 10.87
N ILE A 28 -12.38 11.45 10.70
CA ILE A 28 -11.57 10.27 11.05
C ILE A 28 -10.31 10.21 10.18
N SER A 29 -10.40 10.50 8.87
CA SER A 29 -9.25 10.44 7.96
C SER A 29 -8.12 11.41 8.34
N GLN A 30 -8.48 12.54 8.98
CA GLN A 30 -7.53 13.55 9.46
C GLN A 30 -7.09 13.30 10.91
N ASP A 31 -7.60 12.25 11.56
CA ASP A 31 -7.29 11.92 12.94
C ASP A 31 -5.84 11.45 13.08
N GLY A 32 -5.12 11.97 14.07
CA GLY A 32 -3.71 11.65 14.30
C GLY A 32 -3.45 10.18 14.66
N TRP A 33 -4.48 9.41 15.02
CA TRP A 33 -4.39 7.96 15.20
C TRP A 33 -4.27 7.21 13.86
N ILE A 34 -4.68 7.81 12.74
CA ILE A 34 -4.44 7.28 11.40
C ILE A 34 -3.04 7.69 10.96
N THR A 35 -2.09 6.80 11.23
CA THR A 35 -0.70 7.03 10.86
C THR A 35 -0.45 6.76 9.38
N ASN A 36 0.56 7.43 8.80
CA ASN A 36 1.08 7.10 7.47
C ASN A 36 1.45 5.61 7.32
N GLY A 37 1.81 4.94 8.43
CA GLY A 37 2.07 3.51 8.47
C GLY A 37 0.81 2.67 8.22
N ALA A 38 -0.32 3.02 8.83
CA ALA A 38 -1.60 2.34 8.61
C ALA A 38 -2.09 2.52 7.17
N GLU A 39 -1.91 3.71 6.59
CA GLU A 39 -2.20 3.95 5.17
C GLU A 39 -1.32 3.08 4.26
N ALA A 40 0.00 3.03 4.52
CA ALA A 40 0.93 2.25 3.71
C ALA A 40 0.64 0.74 3.77
N GLN A 41 0.26 0.23 4.94
CA GLN A 41 -0.17 -1.17 5.11
C GLN A 41 -1.43 -1.48 4.30
N LEU A 42 -2.45 -0.62 4.36
CA LEU A 42 -3.69 -0.84 3.61
C LEU A 42 -3.46 -0.73 2.09
N ALA A 43 -2.64 0.23 1.66
CA ALA A 43 -2.23 0.37 0.25
C ALA A 43 -1.48 -0.88 -0.25
N TYR A 44 -0.53 -1.40 0.54
CA TYR A 44 0.18 -2.64 0.23
C TYR A 44 -0.79 -3.83 0.06
N ILE A 45 -1.68 -4.05 1.03
CA ILE A 45 -2.67 -5.13 0.96
C ILE A 45 -3.58 -4.96 -0.27
N ARG A 46 -4.01 -3.72 -0.57
CA ARG A 46 -4.84 -3.43 -1.74
C ARG A 46 -4.14 -3.76 -3.05
N LEU A 47 -2.85 -3.43 -3.18
CA LEU A 47 -2.01 -3.80 -4.33
C LEU A 47 -1.87 -5.32 -4.45
N MET A 48 -1.54 -6.02 -3.36
CA MET A 48 -1.38 -7.48 -3.36
C MET A 48 -2.68 -8.19 -3.79
N ILE A 49 -3.83 -7.77 -3.26
CA ILE A 49 -5.13 -8.32 -3.67
C ILE A 49 -5.40 -8.08 -5.16
N ALA A 50 -5.07 -6.89 -5.68
CA ALA A 50 -5.22 -6.57 -7.09
C ALA A 50 -4.32 -7.44 -7.97
N CYS A 51 -3.04 -7.61 -7.60
CA CYS A 51 -2.10 -8.50 -8.27
C CYS A 51 -2.64 -9.93 -8.36
N ASN A 52 -3.04 -10.51 -7.24
CA ASN A 52 -3.53 -11.89 -7.21
C ASN A 52 -4.83 -12.07 -8.03
N LYS A 53 -5.73 -11.08 -8.05
CA LYS A 53 -6.91 -11.12 -8.92
C LYS A 53 -6.51 -11.16 -10.40
N LEU A 54 -5.56 -10.32 -10.82
CA LEU A 54 -5.07 -10.28 -12.20
C LEU A 54 -4.29 -11.54 -12.58
N GLU A 55 -3.45 -12.06 -11.68
CA GLU A 55 -2.71 -13.31 -11.88
C GLU A 55 -3.65 -14.50 -12.05
N ARG A 56 -4.68 -14.62 -11.22
CA ARG A 56 -5.69 -15.69 -11.33
C ARG A 56 -6.51 -15.59 -12.62
N ALA A 57 -6.86 -14.37 -13.06
CA ALA A 57 -7.55 -14.17 -14.32
C ALA A 57 -6.71 -14.59 -15.53
N ARG A 58 -5.37 -14.43 -15.45
CA ARG A 58 -4.44 -14.84 -16.51
C ARG A 58 -4.09 -16.33 -16.48
N ASN A 59 -4.06 -16.94 -15.29
CA ASN A 59 -3.57 -18.30 -15.07
C ASN A 59 -4.70 -19.25 -14.58
N VAL A 60 -5.86 -19.22 -15.25
CA VAL A 60 -6.98 -20.10 -14.92
C VAL A 60 -6.54 -21.56 -14.97
N GLY A 61 -6.57 -22.25 -13.82
CA GLY A 61 -6.20 -23.67 -13.70
C GLY A 61 -4.75 -23.96 -13.32
N ALA A 62 -3.90 -22.93 -13.16
CA ALA A 62 -2.55 -23.13 -12.62
C ALA A 62 -2.58 -23.28 -11.09
N ASN A 63 -1.70 -24.12 -10.56
CA ASN A 63 -1.51 -24.29 -9.12
C ASN A 63 -0.71 -23.09 -8.58
N THR A 64 -1.36 -21.93 -8.49
CA THR A 64 -0.75 -20.70 -7.98
C THR A 64 -0.37 -20.90 -6.51
N PRO A 65 0.83 -20.47 -6.05
CA PRO A 65 1.15 -20.43 -4.63
C PRO A 65 -0.01 -19.84 -3.83
N MET A 66 -0.26 -20.34 -2.63
CA MET A 66 -1.26 -19.73 -1.77
C MET A 66 -0.89 -18.25 -1.61
N PHE A 67 -1.76 -17.36 -2.09
CA PHE A 67 -1.60 -15.91 -2.07
C PHE A 67 -1.00 -15.36 -0.76
N TRP A 68 -1.35 -15.99 0.36
CA TRP A 68 -0.81 -15.67 1.68
C TRP A 68 0.69 -15.92 1.84
N ASN A 69 1.23 -16.99 1.26
CA ASN A 69 2.68 -17.29 1.29
C ASN A 69 3.45 -16.20 0.52
N GLN A 70 2.92 -15.71 -0.60
CA GLN A 70 3.55 -14.61 -1.35
C GLN A 70 3.60 -13.33 -0.51
N ILE A 71 2.55 -13.04 0.26
CA ILE A 71 2.55 -11.89 1.17
C ILE A 71 3.59 -12.10 2.28
N ASP A 72 3.64 -13.30 2.87
CA ASP A 72 4.54 -13.62 3.98
C ASP A 72 6.01 -13.54 3.56
N ASP A 73 6.38 -14.18 2.43
CA ASP A 73 7.73 -14.14 1.86
C ASP A 73 8.16 -12.69 1.54
N ASN A 74 7.26 -11.89 0.98
CA ASN A 74 7.53 -10.48 0.69
C ASN A 74 7.77 -9.67 1.97
N LEU A 75 6.96 -9.88 3.01
CA LEU A 75 7.12 -9.18 4.28
C LEU A 75 8.42 -9.61 4.97
N GLN A 76 8.72 -10.90 4.98
CA GLN A 76 9.94 -11.43 5.57
C GLN A 76 11.19 -10.89 4.87
N HIS A 77 11.22 -10.86 3.53
CA HIS A 77 12.30 -10.24 2.77
C HIS A 77 12.50 -8.77 3.18
N ARG A 78 11.42 -7.99 3.30
CA ARG A 78 11.47 -6.56 3.64
C ARG A 78 11.86 -6.29 5.09
N MET A 79 11.51 -7.19 6.01
CA MET A 79 11.94 -7.12 7.41
C MET A 79 13.46 -7.26 7.58
N CYS A 80 14.12 -7.99 6.68
CA CYS A 80 15.58 -8.18 6.71
C CYS A 80 16.38 -6.95 6.25
N HIS A 81 15.72 -5.93 5.67
CA HIS A 81 16.37 -4.70 5.19
C HIS A 81 16.37 -3.57 6.23
N ALA A 82 17.24 -2.59 6.03
CA ALA A 82 17.35 -1.41 6.90
C ALA A 82 16.07 -0.55 6.90
N SER A 83 15.89 0.24 7.95
CA SER A 83 14.71 1.12 8.12
C SER A 83 14.53 2.14 6.99
N THR A 84 15.63 2.62 6.39
CA THR A 84 15.60 3.55 5.24
C THR A 84 15.03 2.89 3.99
N TYR A 85 15.34 1.61 3.75
CA TYR A 85 14.75 0.81 2.69
C TYR A 85 13.24 0.63 2.91
N GLN A 86 12.84 0.27 4.12
CA GLN A 86 11.43 0.08 4.48
C GLN A 86 10.62 1.37 4.32
N PHE A 87 11.23 2.52 4.65
CA PHE A 87 10.63 3.83 4.43
C PHE A 87 10.46 4.17 2.95
N ALA A 88 11.50 3.98 2.14
CA ALA A 88 11.45 4.21 0.69
C ALA A 88 10.39 3.31 0.03
N PHE A 89 10.35 2.04 0.40
CA PHE A 89 9.31 1.11 -0.04
C PHE A 89 7.90 1.61 0.32
N SER A 90 7.68 2.00 1.57
CA SER A 90 6.37 2.48 2.05
C SER A 90 5.90 3.73 1.29
N LYS A 91 6.82 4.67 1.00
CA LYS A 91 6.53 5.85 0.17
C LYS A 91 6.15 5.46 -1.26
N LEU A 92 6.89 4.55 -1.88
CA LEU A 92 6.61 4.10 -3.26
C LEU A 92 5.27 3.37 -3.35
N ILE A 93 4.91 2.58 -2.34
CA ILE A 93 3.59 1.94 -2.23
C ILE A 93 2.47 2.98 -2.19
N LEU A 94 2.59 4.00 -1.34
CA LEU A 94 1.60 5.08 -1.26
C LEU A 94 1.50 5.87 -2.58
N GLN A 95 2.62 6.11 -3.26
CA GLN A 95 2.63 6.78 -4.56
C GLN A 95 1.94 5.94 -5.65
N LYS A 96 2.24 4.64 -5.73
CA LYS A 96 1.59 3.72 -6.67
C LYS A 96 0.09 3.62 -6.42
N ASP A 97 -0.28 3.43 -5.16
CA ASP A 97 -1.68 3.38 -4.75
C ASP A 97 -2.42 4.67 -5.10
N LYS A 98 -1.80 5.83 -4.87
CA LYS A 98 -2.33 7.13 -5.31
C LYS A 98 -2.52 7.19 -6.82
N ALA A 99 -1.50 6.84 -7.61
CA ALA A 99 -1.55 6.90 -9.07
C ALA A 99 -2.66 6.01 -9.67
N LEU A 100 -2.91 4.84 -9.08
CA LEU A 100 -3.96 3.91 -9.52
C LEU A 100 -5.36 4.38 -9.15
N TRP A 101 -5.53 4.98 -7.97
CA TRP A 101 -6.86 5.08 -7.35
C TRP A 101 -7.40 6.51 -7.20
N GLU A 102 -6.63 7.54 -7.54
CA GLU A 102 -7.10 8.94 -7.62
C GLU A 102 -7.96 9.25 -8.87
N GLY A 103 -8.17 8.28 -9.78
CA GLY A 103 -9.06 8.41 -10.94
C GLY A 103 -10.25 7.43 -10.94
N THR A 104 -11.12 7.53 -11.94
CA THR A 104 -12.23 6.60 -12.22
C THR A 104 -11.77 5.27 -12.85
N GLN A 105 -10.56 4.78 -12.52
CA GLN A 105 -10.08 3.52 -13.05
C GLN A 105 -10.84 2.34 -12.42
N SER A 106 -11.58 1.61 -13.26
CA SER A 106 -12.13 0.30 -12.89
C SER A 106 -11.00 -0.72 -12.83
N TYR A 107 -11.16 -1.73 -11.99
CA TYR A 107 -10.25 -2.89 -11.91
C TYR A 107 -10.01 -3.55 -13.28
N ASP A 108 -10.96 -3.43 -14.21
CA ASP A 108 -10.88 -4.03 -15.55
C ASP A 108 -9.86 -3.35 -16.48
N VAL A 109 -9.39 -2.15 -16.14
CA VAL A 109 -8.48 -1.34 -16.97
C VAL A 109 -7.04 -1.37 -16.43
N ILE A 110 -6.85 -1.89 -15.22
CA ILE A 110 -5.56 -1.85 -14.53
C ILE A 110 -4.65 -2.99 -15.00
N SER A 111 -3.46 -2.64 -15.51
CA SER A 111 -2.45 -3.61 -15.91
C SER A 111 -1.74 -4.21 -14.69
N ILE A 112 -1.18 -5.42 -14.86
CA ILE A 112 -0.41 -6.05 -13.78
C ILE A 112 0.81 -5.21 -13.39
N ASP A 113 1.47 -4.58 -14.36
CA ASP A 113 2.66 -3.75 -14.11
C ASP A 113 2.33 -2.53 -13.24
N ALA A 114 1.10 -2.02 -13.35
CA ALA A 114 0.66 -0.88 -12.57
C ALA A 114 0.41 -1.25 -11.08
N VAL A 115 0.04 -2.51 -10.79
CA VAL A 115 -0.17 -3.00 -9.42
C VAL A 115 1.04 -3.73 -8.83
N SER A 116 2.02 -4.10 -9.66
CA SER A 116 3.26 -4.72 -9.22
C SER A 116 3.95 -3.91 -8.14
N LEU A 117 4.50 -4.61 -7.15
CA LEU A 117 5.28 -3.97 -6.08
C LEU A 117 6.48 -3.19 -6.64
N PRO A 118 6.94 -2.15 -5.94
CA PRO A 118 8.21 -1.50 -6.25
C PRO A 118 9.35 -2.51 -6.37
N THR A 119 10.10 -2.40 -7.46
CA THR A 119 11.31 -3.17 -7.75
C THR A 119 12.47 -2.72 -6.87
N GLU A 120 13.48 -3.57 -6.69
CA GLU A 120 14.68 -3.21 -5.91
C GLU A 120 15.39 -1.98 -6.47
N THR A 121 15.42 -1.81 -7.80
CA THR A 121 15.98 -0.63 -8.45
C THR A 121 15.19 0.64 -8.13
N GLU A 122 13.85 0.59 -8.16
CA GLU A 122 13.00 1.73 -7.78
C GLU A 122 13.21 2.12 -6.32
N ILE A 123 13.30 1.13 -5.43
CA ILE A 123 13.51 1.36 -3.99
C ILE A 123 14.91 1.94 -3.75
N HIS A 124 15.94 1.43 -4.41
CA HIS A 124 17.31 1.91 -4.28
C HIS A 124 17.47 3.36 -4.79
N ASN A 125 16.91 3.67 -5.97
CA ASN A 125 16.93 5.03 -6.51
C ASN A 125 16.23 6.02 -5.58
N HIS A 126 15.09 5.62 -5.00
CA HIS A 126 14.39 6.46 -4.04
C HIS A 126 15.15 6.58 -2.71
N HIS A 127 15.87 5.53 -2.30
CA HIS A 127 16.75 5.53 -1.13
C HIS A 127 17.90 6.53 -1.26
N GLU A 128 18.59 6.57 -2.42
CA GLU A 128 19.68 7.52 -2.68
C GLU A 128 19.21 8.98 -2.69
N LEU A 129 18.04 9.24 -3.27
CA LEU A 129 17.43 10.57 -3.27
C LEU A 129 17.06 11.06 -1.86
N THR A 130 16.64 10.16 -0.98
CA THR A 130 16.37 10.48 0.44
C THR A 130 17.62 10.57 1.32
N GLY A 131 18.75 10.00 0.89
CA GLY A 131 20.04 10.16 1.56
C GLY A 131 20.71 11.51 1.30
N SER A 132 20.41 12.15 0.16
CA SER A 132 20.95 13.48 -0.22
C SER A 132 20.18 14.67 0.37
N PHE A 133 18.93 14.47 0.81
CA PHE A 133 18.14 15.48 1.49
C PHE A 133 17.91 15.03 2.92
N GLY A 134 18.63 15.67 3.84
CA GLY A 134 18.64 15.35 5.27
C GLY A 134 17.26 15.00 5.82
N ILE A 135 17.24 13.92 6.59
CA ILE A 135 16.10 13.37 7.33
C ILE A 135 15.30 14.52 7.96
N GLN A 136 14.16 14.88 7.37
CA GLN A 136 13.07 15.48 8.13
C GLN A 136 12.25 14.31 8.67
N LEU A 137 12.59 13.96 9.92
CA LEU A 137 11.77 13.13 10.78
C LEU A 137 10.36 13.73 10.86
N PHE A 138 9.36 12.85 10.75
CA PHE A 138 8.10 13.02 11.47
C PHE A 138 8.36 12.76 12.96
#